data_AF-A0A353Z353-F1
#
_entry.id   AF-A0A353Z353-F1
#
_cell.length_a   1.000
_cell.length_b   1.000
_cell.length_c   1.000
_cell.angle_alpha   90.00
_cell.angle_beta   90.00
_cell.angle_gamma   90.00
#
_symmetry.space_group_name_H-M   'P 1'
#
loop_
_entity.id
_entity.type
_entity.pdbx_description
1 polymer ?
#
loop_
_entity_poly.entity_id
_entity_poly.type
_entity_poly.pdbx_seq_one_letter_code
_entity_poly.pdbx_strand_id
1 'polypeptide(L)'
;MKTFLILFVALFSVSLMAQDYDASSIEVSKSDVEHFIKNYPAIEKEFENYDATEFDYKPESGGDIQSFITALEGHEEANKIVRKYGYTDLPDWAMKTWTIAMTYVSLKMEGEAMPAMQEAIKQIENDESMTPEQKEAALAQMKSVMGAMETAYAPSTNPKNVAAVKPYVNQLDALFDGDDD
;
A
#
# COMPACT_ATOMS: atom_id res chain seq x y z
N MET A 1 -10.92 -7.13 -13.06
CA MET A 1 -11.35 -6.96 -11.66
C MET A 1 -10.17 -7.00 -10.70
N LYS A 2 -9.25 -7.98 -10.78
CA LYS A 2 -7.89 -7.87 -10.18
C LYS A 2 -7.15 -6.56 -10.52
N THR A 3 -7.50 -5.95 -11.65
CA THR A 3 -6.90 -4.71 -12.16
C THR A 3 -7.19 -3.47 -11.32
N PHE A 4 -8.28 -3.35 -10.54
CA PHE A 4 -8.58 -2.07 -9.88
C PHE A 4 -7.79 -1.90 -8.57
N LEU A 5 -7.62 -2.96 -7.77
CA LEU A 5 -6.71 -2.99 -6.62
C LEU A 5 -5.23 -3.01 -7.06
N ILE A 6 -4.89 -3.75 -8.12
CA ILE A 6 -3.54 -3.72 -8.71
C ILE A 6 -3.28 -2.37 -9.40
N LEU A 7 -4.26 -1.64 -9.93
CA LEU A 7 -4.07 -0.26 -10.41
C LEU A 7 -3.98 0.75 -9.25
N PHE A 8 -4.69 0.50 -8.14
CA PHE A 8 -4.61 1.33 -6.93
C PHE A 8 -3.25 1.20 -6.20
N VAL A 9 -2.59 0.05 -6.28
CA VAL A 9 -1.32 -0.23 -5.56
C VAL A 9 -0.10 -0.32 -6.51
N ALA A 10 -0.25 -0.71 -7.78
CA ALA A 10 0.88 -1.00 -8.68
C ALA A 10 1.28 0.15 -9.63
N LEU A 11 0.77 1.37 -9.45
CA LEU A 11 1.10 2.52 -10.32
C LEU A 11 2.15 3.50 -9.76
N PHE A 12 2.91 3.15 -8.73
CA PHE A 12 4.01 4.02 -8.25
C PHE A 12 5.37 3.43 -8.63
N SER A 13 5.78 3.69 -9.87
CA SER A 13 7.22 3.73 -10.18
C SER A 13 7.81 4.93 -9.43
N VAL A 14 8.52 4.66 -8.35
CA VAL A 14 9.15 5.67 -7.47
C VAL A 14 10.09 6.54 -8.28
N SER A 15 9.64 7.74 -8.65
CA SER A 15 10.53 8.84 -9.01
C SER A 15 10.96 9.55 -7.73
N LEU A 16 12.26 9.51 -7.48
CA LEU A 16 12.96 10.23 -6.41
C LEU A 16 12.83 11.75 -6.61
N MET A 17 11.70 12.34 -6.28
CA MET A 17 11.55 13.77 -6.02
C MET A 17 10.62 13.92 -4.82
N ALA A 18 11.18 13.75 -3.63
CA ALA A 18 10.49 14.03 -2.37
C ALA A 18 10.18 15.53 -2.29
N GLN A 19 8.91 15.89 -2.50
CA GLN A 19 8.34 17.04 -1.80
C GLN A 19 7.79 16.55 -0.45
N ASP A 20 7.98 17.36 0.58
CA ASP A 20 7.72 17.08 2.00
C ASP A 20 6.23 16.84 2.30
N TYR A 21 5.67 15.72 1.84
CA TYR A 21 4.40 15.20 2.35
C TYR A 21 4.70 14.08 3.35
N ASP A 22 4.42 14.37 4.61
CA ASP A 22 4.51 13.38 5.66
C ASP A 22 3.28 12.46 5.61
N ALA A 23 3.30 11.49 4.68
CA ALA A 23 2.32 10.41 4.64
C ALA A 23 2.30 9.58 5.94
N SER A 24 3.24 9.79 6.87
CA SER A 24 3.17 9.24 8.23
C SER A 24 2.19 9.98 9.16
N SER A 25 1.59 11.10 8.71
CA SER A 25 0.68 11.93 9.50
C SER A 25 -0.79 11.46 9.53
N ILE A 26 -1.22 10.63 8.58
CA ILE A 26 -2.56 10.03 8.61
C ILE A 26 -2.52 8.83 9.57
N GLU A 27 -3.11 9.02 10.74
CA GLU A 27 -3.30 7.97 11.73
C GLU A 27 -4.65 7.27 11.53
N VAL A 28 -4.66 5.94 11.46
CA VAL A 28 -5.87 5.13 11.44
C VAL A 28 -6.08 4.46 12.80
N SER A 29 -7.32 4.42 13.26
CA SER A 29 -7.72 3.72 14.47
C SER A 29 -8.21 2.31 14.17
N LYS A 30 -8.37 1.48 15.21
CA LYS A 30 -9.03 0.17 15.07
C LYS A 30 -10.44 0.29 14.48
N SER A 31 -11.18 1.33 14.88
CA SER A 31 -12.52 1.58 14.35
C SER A 31 -12.47 1.90 12.85
N ASP A 32 -11.43 2.57 12.36
CA ASP A 32 -11.29 2.83 10.92
C ASP A 32 -11.01 1.53 10.16
N VAL A 33 -10.18 0.64 10.71
CA VAL A 33 -9.90 -0.68 10.12
C VAL A 33 -11.15 -1.56 10.08
N GLU A 34 -11.90 -1.64 11.19
CA GLU A 34 -13.17 -2.36 11.26
C GLU A 34 -14.20 -1.79 10.27
N HIS A 35 -14.28 -0.47 10.18
CA HIS A 35 -15.16 0.23 9.25
C HIS A 35 -14.78 -0.12 7.81
N PHE A 36 -13.49 -0.05 7.47
CA PHE A 36 -12.95 -0.42 6.17
C PHE A 36 -13.32 -1.86 5.80
N ILE A 37 -12.96 -2.85 6.63
CA ILE A 37 -13.23 -4.27 6.37
C ILE A 37 -14.72 -4.52 6.15
N LYS A 38 -15.57 -3.87 6.94
CA LYS A 38 -17.02 -4.04 6.86
C LYS A 38 -17.61 -3.51 5.54
N ASN A 39 -17.14 -2.36 5.07
CA ASN A 39 -17.83 -1.61 4.01
C ASN A 39 -17.11 -1.66 2.66
N TYR A 40 -15.82 -2.02 2.63
CA TYR A 40 -15.02 -2.04 1.41
C TYR A 40 -15.66 -2.84 0.26
N PRO A 41 -16.15 -4.08 0.44
CA PRO A 41 -16.75 -4.84 -0.67
C PRO A 41 -17.99 -4.16 -1.28
N ALA A 42 -18.76 -3.46 -0.45
CA ALA A 42 -19.97 -2.77 -0.91
C ALA A 42 -19.63 -1.45 -1.62
N ILE A 43 -18.62 -0.72 -1.12
CA ILE A 43 -18.08 0.48 -1.76
C ILE A 43 -17.47 0.14 -3.11
N GLU A 44 -16.64 -0.91 -3.17
CA GLU A 44 -16.02 -1.40 -4.40
C GLU A 44 -17.08 -1.70 -5.47
N LYS A 45 -18.12 -2.47 -5.12
CA LYS A 45 -19.23 -2.78 -6.02
C LYS A 45 -19.98 -1.55 -6.53
N GLU A 46 -20.11 -0.49 -5.73
CA GLU A 46 -20.70 0.77 -6.21
C GLU A 46 -19.78 1.49 -7.19
N PHE A 47 -18.47 1.47 -6.94
CA PHE A 47 -17.48 2.02 -7.87
C PHE A 47 -17.34 1.21 -9.17
N GLU A 48 -17.62 -0.10 -9.19
CA GLU A 48 -17.67 -0.88 -10.44
C GLU A 48 -18.73 -0.36 -11.42
N ASN A 49 -19.79 0.27 -10.91
CA ASN A 49 -20.86 0.85 -11.71
C ASN A 49 -20.66 2.35 -11.95
N TYR A 50 -19.58 2.93 -11.42
CA TYR A 50 -19.23 4.32 -11.61
C TYR A 50 -18.36 4.50 -12.87
N ASP A 51 -18.71 5.47 -13.71
CA ASP A 51 -17.92 5.79 -14.90
C ASP A 51 -16.65 6.55 -14.49
N ALA A 52 -15.56 5.80 -14.32
CA ALA A 52 -14.27 6.33 -13.91
C ALA A 52 -13.60 7.24 -14.95
N THR A 53 -14.18 7.42 -16.16
CA THR A 53 -13.64 8.36 -17.16
C THR A 53 -13.69 9.82 -16.71
N GLU A 54 -14.39 10.12 -15.61
CA GLU A 54 -14.39 11.45 -14.99
C GLU A 54 -13.07 11.78 -14.26
N PHE A 55 -12.31 10.78 -13.79
CA PHE A 55 -11.02 11.02 -13.12
C PHE A 55 -9.93 11.35 -14.14
N ASP A 56 -9.59 12.64 -14.31
CA ASP A 56 -8.44 13.10 -15.11
C ASP A 56 -7.11 12.88 -14.35
N TYR A 57 -6.86 11.64 -13.91
CA TYR A 57 -5.60 11.26 -13.29
C TYR A 57 -4.64 10.71 -14.35
N LYS A 58 -3.53 11.41 -14.55
CA LYS A 58 -2.46 11.00 -15.48
C LYS A 58 -1.26 10.46 -14.68
N PRO A 59 -1.07 9.13 -14.61
CA PRO A 59 0.00 8.51 -13.81
C PRO A 59 1.41 8.84 -14.31
N GLU A 60 1.54 9.36 -15.53
CA GLU A 60 2.78 9.71 -16.23
C GLU A 60 3.52 10.91 -15.59
N SER A 61 2.89 11.56 -14.62
CA SER A 61 3.40 12.76 -13.94
C SER A 61 4.27 12.45 -12.71
N GLY A 62 4.50 11.17 -12.40
CA GLY A 62 5.25 10.78 -11.20
C GLY A 62 4.59 11.22 -9.90
N GLY A 63 3.26 11.12 -9.84
CA GLY A 63 2.46 11.67 -8.74
C GLY A 63 2.82 11.03 -7.42
N ASP A 64 3.07 11.85 -6.41
CA ASP A 64 2.97 11.44 -5.03
C ASP A 64 1.49 11.19 -4.65
N ILE A 65 1.26 10.57 -3.49
CA ILE A 65 -0.10 10.33 -2.97
C ILE A 65 -0.91 11.63 -2.88
N GLN A 66 -0.25 12.78 -2.67
CA GLN A 66 -0.89 14.08 -2.61
C GLN A 66 -1.51 14.48 -3.95
N SER A 67 -0.79 14.32 -5.05
CA SER A 67 -1.29 14.60 -6.39
C SER A 67 -2.49 13.71 -6.74
N PHE A 68 -2.47 12.46 -6.28
CA PHE A 68 -3.60 11.56 -6.39
C PHE A 68 -4.81 12.05 -5.58
N ILE A 69 -4.62 12.36 -4.29
CA ILE A 69 -5.70 12.85 -3.42
C ILE A 69 -6.31 14.15 -3.96
N THR A 70 -5.49 15.09 -4.44
CA THR A 70 -5.98 16.32 -5.07
C THR A 70 -6.80 16.03 -6.33
N ALA A 71 -6.41 15.03 -7.13
CA ALA A 71 -7.21 14.61 -8.30
C ALA A 71 -8.55 13.96 -7.92
N LEU A 72 -8.78 13.60 -6.65
CA LEU A 72 -10.07 13.09 -6.16
C LEU A 72 -11.02 14.21 -5.72
N GLU A 73 -10.53 15.44 -5.58
CA GLU A 73 -11.36 16.59 -5.18
C GLU A 73 -12.36 16.95 -6.30
N GLY A 74 -13.58 17.37 -5.91
CA GLY A 74 -14.60 17.81 -6.86
C GLY A 74 -15.42 16.70 -7.54
N HIS A 75 -15.15 15.43 -7.25
CA HIS A 75 -15.92 14.29 -7.77
C HIS A 75 -17.18 14.02 -6.92
N GLU A 76 -18.25 14.79 -7.14
CA GLU A 76 -19.46 14.74 -6.30
C GLU A 76 -20.18 13.39 -6.31
N GLU A 77 -20.25 12.68 -7.44
CA GLU A 77 -20.90 11.36 -7.49
C GLU A 77 -20.10 10.30 -6.72
N ALA A 78 -18.77 10.29 -6.86
CA ALA A 78 -17.89 9.43 -6.06
C ALA A 78 -17.93 9.78 -4.56
N ASN A 79 -18.03 11.08 -4.22
CA ASN A 79 -18.27 11.53 -2.85
C ASN A 79 -19.59 10.99 -2.28
N LYS A 80 -20.67 10.95 -3.06
CA LYS A 80 -21.95 10.39 -2.61
C LYS A 80 -21.83 8.91 -2.26
N ILE A 81 -21.08 8.14 -3.06
CA ILE A 81 -20.83 6.72 -2.79
C ILE A 81 -20.20 6.55 -1.42
N VAL A 82 -19.04 7.15 -1.15
CA VAL A 82 -18.33 6.93 0.12
C VAL A 82 -19.06 7.53 1.33
N ARG A 83 -19.78 8.65 1.16
CA ARG A 83 -20.60 9.25 2.23
C ARG A 83 -21.76 8.36 2.66
N LYS A 84 -22.34 7.56 1.76
CA LYS A 84 -23.37 6.56 2.10
C LYS A 84 -22.88 5.57 3.15
N TYR A 85 -21.58 5.30 3.18
CA TYR A 85 -20.94 4.39 4.11
C TYR A 85 -20.38 5.09 5.36
N GLY A 86 -20.43 6.42 5.43
CA GLY A 86 -20.03 7.19 6.61
C GLY A 86 -18.61 7.77 6.56
N TYR A 87 -17.97 7.79 5.39
CA TYR A 87 -16.77 8.59 5.15
C TYR A 87 -17.14 10.05 4.93
N THR A 88 -16.21 10.96 5.23
CA THR A 88 -16.45 12.41 5.06
C THR A 88 -16.58 12.78 3.58
N ASP A 89 -15.64 12.26 2.79
CA ASP A 89 -15.51 12.48 1.36
C ASP A 89 -14.56 11.43 0.76
N LEU A 90 -14.38 11.50 -0.56
CA LEU A 90 -13.55 10.60 -1.34
C LEU A 90 -12.05 10.70 -0.98
N PRO A 91 -11.47 11.90 -0.80
CA PRO A 91 -10.14 12.05 -0.21
C PRO A 91 -9.95 11.31 1.12
N ASP A 92 -10.84 11.50 2.10
CA ASP A 92 -10.77 10.84 3.42
C ASP A 92 -10.80 9.31 3.27
N TRP A 93 -11.74 8.80 2.48
CA TRP A 93 -11.83 7.37 2.19
C TRP A 93 -10.56 6.82 1.54
N ALA A 94 -10.03 7.50 0.53
CA ALA A 94 -8.85 7.08 -0.21
C ALA A 94 -7.60 7.08 0.68
N MET A 95 -7.39 8.13 1.48
CA MET A 95 -6.25 8.21 2.41
C MET A 95 -6.29 7.11 3.47
N LYS A 96 -7.47 6.86 4.08
CA LYS A 96 -7.63 5.78 5.07
C LYS A 96 -7.40 4.41 4.45
N THR A 97 -7.98 4.17 3.29
CA THR A 97 -7.82 2.91 2.54
C THR A 97 -6.35 2.66 2.19
N TRP A 98 -5.67 3.67 1.65
CA TRP A 98 -4.24 3.62 1.34
C TRP A 98 -3.41 3.30 2.58
N THR A 99 -3.64 4.01 3.68
CA THR A 99 -2.90 3.83 4.93
C THR A 99 -3.09 2.41 5.48
N ILE A 100 -4.31 1.88 5.48
CA ILE A 100 -4.60 0.52 5.94
C ILE A 100 -3.91 -0.51 5.03
N ALA A 101 -4.05 -0.39 3.72
CA ALA A 101 -3.48 -1.32 2.74
C ALA A 101 -1.96 -1.34 2.83
N MET A 102 -1.30 -0.19 2.86
CA MET A 102 0.15 -0.12 2.92
C MET A 102 0.70 -0.57 4.28
N THR A 103 -0.01 -0.29 5.39
CA THR A 103 0.36 -0.84 6.70
C THR A 103 0.24 -2.36 6.70
N TYR A 104 -0.83 -2.91 6.12
CA TYR A 104 -1.01 -4.36 5.96
C TYR A 104 0.12 -4.99 5.14
N VAL A 105 0.47 -4.42 3.99
CA VAL A 105 1.59 -4.88 3.16
C VAL A 105 2.90 -4.84 3.95
N SER A 106 3.16 -3.77 4.71
CA SER A 106 4.37 -3.67 5.54
C SER A 106 4.45 -4.78 6.59
N LEU A 107 3.32 -5.15 7.20
CA LEU A 107 3.23 -6.24 8.18
C LEU A 107 3.51 -7.61 7.54
N LYS A 108 2.99 -7.85 6.34
CA LYS A 108 3.26 -9.09 5.57
C LYS A 108 4.73 -9.16 5.18
N MET A 109 5.32 -8.04 4.78
CA MET A 109 6.75 -7.97 4.48
C MET A 109 7.63 -8.24 5.69
N GLU A 110 7.31 -7.67 6.85
CA GLU A 110 8.05 -7.93 8.10
C GLU A 110 7.94 -9.40 8.52
N GLY A 111 6.75 -10.00 8.38
CA GLY A 111 6.49 -11.38 8.80
C GLY A 111 7.03 -12.46 7.86
N GLU A 112 7.09 -12.20 6.55
CA GLU A 112 7.38 -13.23 5.54
C GLU A 112 8.61 -12.87 4.68
N ALA A 113 8.60 -11.70 4.04
CA ALA A 113 9.63 -11.31 3.08
C ALA A 113 10.98 -11.03 3.75
N MET A 114 10.99 -10.38 4.92
CA MET A 114 12.21 -10.05 5.65
C MET A 114 12.96 -11.29 6.15
N PRO A 115 12.30 -12.29 6.77
CA PRO A 115 12.94 -13.57 7.08
C PRO A 115 13.51 -14.28 5.85
N ALA A 116 12.76 -14.30 4.73
CA ALA A 116 13.24 -14.93 3.49
C ALA A 116 14.48 -14.23 2.92
N MET A 117 14.52 -12.88 2.97
CA MET A 117 15.69 -12.10 2.56
C MET A 117 16.89 -12.36 3.48
N GLN A 118 16.69 -12.41 4.79
CA GLN A 118 17.77 -12.74 5.73
C GLN A 118 18.33 -14.15 5.50
N GLU A 119 17.49 -15.10 5.15
CA GLU A 119 17.93 -16.45 4.80
C GLU A 119 18.71 -16.48 3.48
N ALA A 120 18.25 -15.77 2.45
CA ALA A 120 18.98 -15.64 1.19
C ALA A 120 20.36 -14.97 1.37
N ILE A 121 20.48 -13.97 2.25
CA ILE A 121 21.78 -13.38 2.63
C ILE A 121 22.72 -14.45 3.20
N LYS A 122 22.24 -15.26 4.15
CA LYS A 122 23.05 -16.34 4.75
C LYS A 122 23.47 -17.39 3.72
N GLN A 123 22.60 -17.69 2.75
CA GLN A 123 22.93 -18.64 1.68
C GLN A 123 24.07 -18.11 0.82
N ILE A 124 24.03 -16.83 0.42
CA ILE A 124 25.11 -16.19 -0.34
C ILE A 124 26.43 -16.19 0.46
N GLU A 125 26.36 -15.86 1.75
CA GLU A 125 27.54 -15.85 2.62
C GLU A 125 28.21 -17.23 2.71
N ASN A 126 27.42 -18.29 2.81
CA ASN A 126 27.89 -19.66 2.98
C ASN A 126 28.12 -20.43 1.66
N ASP A 127 27.79 -19.86 0.50
CA ASP A 127 27.95 -20.54 -0.79
C ASP A 127 29.44 -20.69 -1.17
N GLU A 128 29.98 -21.91 -1.11
CA GLU A 128 31.38 -22.20 -1.47
C GLU A 128 31.66 -22.10 -2.98
N SER A 129 30.62 -22.08 -3.82
CA SER A 129 30.76 -21.99 -5.28
C SER A 129 30.96 -20.57 -5.80
N MET A 130 30.69 -19.55 -4.98
CA MET A 130 30.84 -18.14 -5.34
C MET A 130 32.23 -17.61 -4.98
N THR A 131 32.84 -16.82 -5.87
CA THR A 131 34.04 -16.05 -5.52
C THR A 131 33.71 -14.94 -4.51
N PRO A 132 34.70 -14.42 -3.76
CA PRO A 132 34.49 -13.31 -2.85
C PRO A 132 33.83 -12.09 -3.52
N GLU A 133 34.25 -11.75 -4.74
CA GLU A 133 33.71 -10.61 -5.50
C GLU A 133 32.26 -10.85 -5.91
N GLN A 134 31.90 -12.10 -6.28
CA GLN A 134 30.52 -12.45 -6.61
C GLN A 134 29.61 -12.36 -5.39
N LYS A 135 30.08 -12.80 -4.22
CA LYS A 135 29.34 -12.67 -2.95
C LYS A 135 29.12 -11.21 -2.60
N GLU A 136 30.16 -10.39 -2.70
CA GLU A 136 30.07 -8.96 -2.41
C GLU A 136 29.05 -8.26 -3.31
N ALA A 137 29.09 -8.52 -4.62
CA ALA A 137 28.14 -7.96 -5.57
C ALA A 137 26.69 -8.37 -5.26
N ALA A 138 26.45 -9.65 -4.96
CA ALA A 138 25.12 -10.16 -4.62
C ALA A 138 24.58 -9.55 -3.31
N LEU A 139 25.42 -9.46 -2.28
CA LEU A 139 25.05 -8.85 -1.01
C LEU A 139 24.78 -7.35 -1.14
N ALA A 140 25.56 -6.64 -1.96
CA ALA A 140 25.34 -5.23 -2.24
C ALA A 140 23.99 -4.99 -2.93
N GLN A 141 23.64 -5.85 -3.90
CA GLN A 141 22.33 -5.78 -4.55
C GLN A 141 21.19 -6.03 -3.56
N MET A 142 21.27 -7.05 -2.71
CA MET A 142 20.23 -7.31 -1.69
C MET A 142 20.06 -6.15 -0.73
N LYS A 143 21.16 -5.55 -0.24
CA LYS A 143 21.10 -4.37 0.64
C LYS A 143 20.46 -3.17 -0.05
N SER A 144 20.75 -2.97 -1.33
CA SER A 144 20.11 -1.91 -2.13
C SER A 144 18.60 -2.12 -2.25
N VAL A 145 18.16 -3.36 -2.48
CA VAL A 145 16.74 -3.71 -2.52
C VAL A 145 16.08 -3.47 -1.16
N MET A 146 16.70 -3.92 -0.07
CA MET A 146 16.19 -3.70 1.29
C MET A 146 16.05 -2.22 1.62
N GLY A 147 17.05 -1.40 1.31
CA GLY A 147 16.99 0.05 1.58
C GLY A 147 15.93 0.76 0.74
N ALA A 148 15.75 0.35 -0.51
CA ALA A 148 14.67 0.87 -1.36
C ALA A 148 13.28 0.48 -0.81
N MET A 149 13.13 -0.77 -0.34
CA MET A 149 11.89 -1.21 0.30
C MET A 149 11.63 -0.45 1.60
N GLU A 150 12.59 -0.34 2.51
CA GLU A 150 12.44 0.40 3.76
C GLU A 150 12.00 1.84 3.51
N THR A 151 12.61 2.50 2.52
CA THR A 151 12.21 3.86 2.11
C THR A 151 10.79 3.91 1.56
N ALA A 152 10.41 2.96 0.70
CA ALA A 152 9.08 2.92 0.09
C ALA A 152 7.95 2.68 1.12
N TYR A 153 8.23 1.90 2.17
CA TYR A 153 7.24 1.54 3.19
C TYR A 153 7.32 2.35 4.47
N ALA A 154 8.34 3.20 4.66
CA ALA A 154 8.53 3.99 5.87
C ALA A 154 7.25 4.73 6.35
N PRO A 155 6.46 5.39 5.48
CA PRO A 155 5.22 6.06 5.92
C PRO A 155 4.18 5.12 6.54
N SER A 156 4.23 3.84 6.17
CA SER A 156 3.27 2.79 6.57
C SER A 156 3.69 2.05 7.85
N THR A 157 4.90 2.32 8.34
CA THR A 157 5.43 1.75 9.58
C THR A 157 5.13 2.60 10.82
N ASN A 158 4.25 3.61 10.71
CA ASN A 158 3.80 4.39 11.87
C ASN A 158 3.30 3.42 12.97
N PRO A 159 3.87 3.45 14.20
CA PRO A 159 3.54 2.49 15.25
C PRO A 159 2.06 2.45 15.63
N LYS A 160 1.34 3.57 15.52
CA LYS A 160 -0.09 3.63 15.81
C LYS A 160 -0.91 2.93 14.73
N ASN A 161 -0.57 3.12 13.46
CA ASN A 161 -1.21 2.45 12.33
C ASN A 161 -0.94 0.94 12.42
N VAL A 162 0.31 0.55 12.68
CA VAL A 162 0.68 -0.85 12.94
C VAL A 162 -0.15 -1.45 14.07
N ALA A 163 -0.29 -0.76 15.20
CA ALA A 163 -1.09 -1.25 16.33
C ALA A 163 -2.60 -1.34 16.02
N ALA A 164 -3.11 -0.48 15.14
CA ALA A 164 -4.49 -0.50 14.68
C ALA A 164 -4.75 -1.66 13.69
N VAL A 165 -3.85 -1.90 12.74
CA VAL A 165 -4.02 -2.86 11.63
C VAL A 165 -3.64 -4.28 12.03
N LYS A 166 -2.57 -4.47 12.81
CA LYS A 166 -2.02 -5.80 13.16
C LYS A 166 -3.03 -6.83 13.67
N PRO A 167 -4.03 -6.48 14.51
CA PRO A 167 -5.03 -7.45 14.98
C PRO A 167 -5.96 -7.99 13.87
N TYR A 168 -6.04 -7.31 12.72
CA TYR A 168 -6.98 -7.61 11.65
C TYR A 168 -6.32 -8.23 10.41
N VAL A 169 -5.02 -8.57 10.46
CA VAL A 169 -4.27 -9.14 9.31
C VAL A 169 -5.02 -10.30 8.67
N ASN A 170 -5.52 -11.28 9.43
CA ASN A 170 -6.25 -12.42 8.87
C ASN A 170 -7.55 -12.04 8.15
N GLN A 171 -8.23 -10.98 8.60
CA GLN A 171 -9.45 -10.48 7.94
C GLN A 171 -9.08 -9.72 6.67
N LEU A 172 -7.95 -9.01 6.68
CA LEU A 172 -7.41 -8.31 5.52
C LEU A 172 -6.85 -9.30 4.50
N ASP A 173 -6.22 -10.40 4.91
CA ASP A 173 -5.84 -11.52 4.03
C ASP A 173 -7.10 -12.01 3.28
N ALA A 174 -8.19 -12.33 4.01
CA ALA A 174 -9.43 -12.78 3.39
C ALA A 174 -10.08 -11.73 2.47
N LEU A 175 -9.92 -10.44 2.79
CA LEU A 175 -10.46 -9.34 1.99
C LEU A 175 -9.65 -9.09 0.72
N PHE A 176 -8.33 -9.24 0.75
CA PHE A 176 -7.43 -8.96 -0.37
C PHE A 176 -7.09 -10.19 -1.22
N ASP A 177 -7.08 -11.39 -0.63
CA ASP A 177 -6.75 -12.65 -1.31
C ASP A 177 -8.00 -13.48 -1.67
N GLY A 178 -9.17 -13.15 -1.10
CA GLY A 178 -10.41 -13.90 -1.28
C GLY A 178 -11.14 -13.57 -2.59
N ASP A 179 -10.62 -14.05 -3.72
CA ASP A 179 -11.32 -14.13 -5.03
C ASP A 179 -10.62 -15.14 -5.99
N ASP A 180 -10.17 -16.28 -5.46
CA ASP A 180 -9.57 -17.39 -6.23
C ASP A 180 -10.49 -18.63 -6.35
N ASP A 181 -11.80 -18.49 -6.12
CA ASP A 181 -12.82 -19.53 -6.41
C ASP A 181 -13.65 -19.23 -7.66
#